data_AF-A7T295-F1
#
_entry.id   AF-A7T295-F1
#
_cell.length_a   1.000
_cell.length_b   1.000
_cell.length_c   1.000
_cell.angle_alpha   90.00
_cell.angle_beta   90.00
_cell.angle_gamma   90.00
#
_symmetry.space_group_name_H-M   'P 1'
#
loop_
_entity.id
_entity.type
_entity.pdbx_description
1 polymer ?
#
loop_
_entity_poly.entity_id
_entity_poly.type
_entity_poly.pdbx_seq_one_letter_code
_entity_poly.pdbx_strand_id
1 'polypeptide(L)'
;MNCREKLSEFPLNRFYRYVLEPQITFDEHGTMYSGPYASFMDLPQSPLLTMGMDTPLGWMVEAVRSPHDLDNIHLAEVSQGVTANFELEYIFIEGHCSDLVSGQPPRGLQFTLGTKAKPDTFDTIVMANLGYFQLKAFPGSWLLRVRHGRSDDIYDIAL
;
A
#
# COMPACT_ATOMS: atom_id res chain seq x y z
N MET A 1 15.13 -24.96 12.88
CA MET A 1 15.00 -24.58 11.46
C MET A 1 14.79 -25.85 10.65
N ASN A 2 13.83 -25.87 9.72
CA ASN A 2 13.50 -27.02 8.89
C ASN A 2 13.81 -26.71 7.42
N CYS A 3 15.07 -26.90 7.03
CA CYS A 3 15.55 -26.54 5.68
C CYS A 3 15.05 -27.53 4.63
N ARG A 4 14.71 -27.04 3.44
CA ARG A 4 14.34 -27.89 2.30
C ARG A 4 15.60 -28.47 1.64
N GLU A 5 15.59 -29.77 1.37
CA GLU A 5 16.76 -30.49 0.81
C GLU A 5 16.96 -30.26 -0.70
N LYS A 6 15.89 -30.00 -1.46
CA LYS A 6 15.94 -29.83 -2.91
C LYS A 6 15.50 -28.42 -3.28
N LEU A 7 16.41 -27.68 -3.90
CA LEU A 7 16.19 -26.34 -4.42
C LEU A 7 16.50 -26.36 -5.93
N SER A 8 15.52 -26.03 -6.76
CA SER A 8 15.69 -25.92 -8.22
C SER A 8 16.36 -24.62 -8.63
N GLU A 9 16.40 -23.65 -7.73
CA GLU A 9 16.88 -22.29 -7.95
C GLU A 9 17.52 -21.72 -6.69
N PHE A 10 18.16 -20.56 -6.82
CA PHE A 10 18.75 -19.87 -5.68
C PHE A 10 17.63 -19.42 -4.71
N PRO A 11 17.68 -19.81 -3.43
CA PRO A 11 16.55 -19.63 -2.52
C PRO A 11 16.35 -18.19 -2.04
N LEU A 12 17.35 -17.31 -2.21
CA LEU A 12 17.37 -15.95 -1.67
C LEU A 12 17.83 -14.94 -2.72
N ASN A 13 16.89 -14.31 -3.42
CA ASN A 13 17.20 -13.32 -4.45
C ASN A 13 17.04 -11.86 -3.98
N ARG A 14 16.87 -11.62 -2.67
CA ARG A 14 16.67 -10.27 -2.11
C ARG A 14 17.38 -10.07 -0.79
N PHE A 15 17.85 -8.84 -0.57
CA PHE A 15 18.25 -8.35 0.75
C PHE A 15 17.01 -7.78 1.45
N TYR A 16 16.89 -8.03 2.76
CA TYR A 16 15.68 -7.65 3.51
C TYR A 16 16.03 -7.05 4.87
N ARG A 17 15.32 -5.98 5.23
CA ARG A 17 15.38 -5.33 6.54
C ARG A 17 13.97 -5.06 7.02
N TYR A 18 13.69 -5.43 8.26
CA TYR A 18 12.42 -5.12 8.93
C TYR A 18 12.62 -3.89 9.82
N VAL A 19 11.74 -2.88 9.68
CA VAL A 19 11.86 -1.60 10.37
C VAL A 19 10.95 -1.62 11.59
N LEU A 20 11.51 -2.01 12.74
CA LEU A 20 10.80 -2.04 14.01
C LEU A 20 11.80 -1.91 15.17
N GLU A 21 11.52 -0.99 16.09
CA GLU A 21 12.21 -0.91 17.37
C GLU A 21 11.34 -1.52 18.48
N PRO A 22 11.94 -2.29 19.42
CA PRO A 22 11.18 -2.94 20.49
C PRO A 22 10.65 -1.94 21.53
N GLN A 23 11.23 -0.75 21.60
CA GLN A 23 10.92 0.29 22.57
C GLN A 23 11.05 1.66 21.93
N ILE A 24 10.29 2.63 22.44
CA ILE A 24 10.38 4.02 22.01
C ILE A 24 11.67 4.61 22.58
N THR A 25 12.44 5.30 21.74
CA THR A 25 13.70 5.94 22.10
C THR A 25 13.56 7.46 22.09
N PHE A 26 14.23 8.15 23.02
CA PHE A 26 14.20 9.60 23.18
C PHE A 26 15.61 10.17 23.21
N ASP A 27 15.79 11.39 22.69
CA ASP A 27 17.03 12.14 22.78
C ASP A 27 17.28 12.70 24.19
N GLU A 28 18.44 13.33 24.39
CA GLU A 28 18.82 13.95 25.68
C GLU A 28 17.88 15.09 26.11
N HIS A 29 17.10 15.64 25.17
CA HIS A 29 16.13 16.71 25.39
C HIS A 29 14.70 16.19 25.64
N GLY A 30 14.50 14.86 25.63
CA GLY A 30 13.20 14.22 25.81
C GLY A 30 12.33 14.19 24.55
N THR A 31 12.88 14.50 23.39
CA THR A 31 12.19 14.39 22.09
C THR A 31 12.29 12.97 21.57
N MET A 32 11.20 12.42 21.06
CA MET A 32 11.23 11.10 20.43
C MET A 32 12.15 11.12 19.20
N TYR A 33 13.02 10.12 19.04
CA TYR A 33 13.80 9.99 17.81
C TYR A 33 12.85 9.85 16.60
N SER A 34 13.32 10.28 15.42
CA SER A 34 12.55 10.23 14.16
C SER A 34 12.17 8.81 13.70
N GLY A 35 12.52 7.79 14.49
CA GLY A 35 12.15 6.40 14.29
C GLY A 35 13.19 5.62 13.50
N PRO A 36 13.04 4.29 13.52
CA PRO A 36 13.94 3.41 12.78
C PRO A 36 13.78 3.63 11.28
N TYR A 37 14.89 3.46 10.55
CA TYR A 37 14.92 3.44 9.09
C TYR A 37 15.62 2.17 8.61
N ALA A 38 15.29 1.73 7.40
CA ALA A 38 16.01 0.63 6.76
C ALA A 38 17.36 1.13 6.24
N SER A 39 18.45 0.61 6.79
CA SER A 39 19.80 0.84 6.28
C SER A 39 20.40 -0.47 5.78
N PHE A 40 20.92 -0.43 4.55
CA PHE A 40 21.62 -1.53 3.90
C PHE A 40 23.08 -1.11 3.71
N MET A 41 23.96 -1.74 4.47
CA MET A 41 25.41 -1.56 4.38
C MET A 41 26.03 -2.72 3.62
N ASP A 42 27.15 -2.48 2.95
CA ASP A 42 27.95 -3.49 2.26
C ASP A 42 27.17 -4.30 1.21
N LEU A 43 26.22 -3.65 0.52
CA LEU A 43 25.52 -4.25 -0.61
C LEU A 43 26.49 -4.46 -1.79
N PRO A 44 26.30 -5.54 -2.58
CA PRO A 44 27.13 -5.78 -3.76
C PRO A 44 26.95 -4.65 -4.78
N GLN A 45 28.06 -4.14 -5.32
CA GLN A 45 28.02 -2.98 -6.20
C GLN A 45 27.69 -3.28 -7.67
N SER A 46 28.05 -4.48 -8.13
CA SER A 46 27.89 -4.91 -9.52
C SER A 46 26.46 -5.25 -9.97
N PRO A 47 25.59 -5.88 -9.15
CA PRO A 47 24.24 -6.21 -9.62
C PRO A 47 23.35 -4.96 -9.69
N LEU A 48 22.37 -5.02 -10.58
CA LEU A 48 21.26 -4.08 -10.58
C LEU A 48 20.28 -4.47 -9.47
N LEU A 49 19.90 -3.50 -8.64
CA LEU A 49 19.02 -3.69 -7.49
C LEU A 49 17.72 -2.90 -7.71
N THR A 50 16.63 -3.43 -7.16
CA THR A 50 15.33 -2.76 -7.12
C THR A 50 14.93 -2.58 -5.65
N MET A 51 14.52 -1.37 -5.27
CA MET A 51 14.00 -1.09 -3.94
C MET A 51 12.52 -1.46 -3.87
N GLY A 52 12.18 -2.43 -3.03
CA GLY A 52 10.80 -2.81 -2.73
C GLY A 52 10.43 -2.54 -1.28
N MET A 53 9.23 -2.03 -1.04
CA MET A 53 8.65 -1.92 0.30
C MET A 53 7.67 -3.07 0.54
N ASP A 54 7.90 -3.82 1.62
CA ASP A 54 6.99 -4.87 2.10
C ASP A 54 6.13 -4.27 3.22
N THR A 55 4.93 -3.82 2.87
CA THR A 55 4.04 -3.07 3.77
C THR A 55 2.89 -3.93 4.26
N PRO A 56 2.32 -3.63 5.44
CA PRO A 56 1.08 -4.26 5.88
C PRO A 56 -0.04 -4.19 4.84
N LEU A 57 -0.94 -5.18 4.87
CA LEU A 57 -2.15 -5.17 4.05
C LEU A 57 -2.98 -3.92 4.36
N GLY A 58 -3.55 -3.32 3.32
CA GLY A 58 -4.36 -2.11 3.43
C GLY A 58 -3.55 -0.82 3.44
N TRP A 59 -2.23 -0.84 3.32
CA TRP A 59 -1.42 0.37 3.20
C TRP A 59 -1.11 0.69 1.73
N MET A 60 -1.19 1.96 1.37
CA MET A 60 -0.74 2.51 0.10
C MET A 60 0.44 3.43 0.37
N VAL A 61 1.64 2.95 0.08
CA VAL A 61 2.89 3.67 0.32
C VAL A 61 3.50 4.09 -1.02
N GLU A 62 3.93 5.34 -1.12
CA GLU A 62 4.56 5.89 -2.31
C GLU A 62 5.93 6.49 -2.00
N ALA A 63 6.82 6.49 -3.00
CA ALA A 63 8.11 7.16 -2.92
C ALA A 63 7.92 8.66 -3.15
N VAL A 64 8.06 9.46 -2.09
CA VAL A 64 7.85 10.92 -2.16
C VAL A 64 9.12 11.69 -2.51
N ARG A 65 10.29 11.10 -2.24
CA ARG A 65 11.58 11.72 -2.58
C ARG A 65 12.65 10.67 -2.81
N SER A 66 13.21 10.64 -4.02
CA SER A 66 14.49 9.98 -4.28
C SER A 66 15.23 10.70 -5.41
N PRO A 67 16.54 10.94 -5.28
CA PRO A 67 17.35 11.45 -6.38
C PRO A 67 17.74 10.37 -7.40
N HIS A 68 17.44 9.09 -7.13
CA HIS A 68 17.81 7.95 -7.96
C HIS A 68 16.57 7.21 -8.47
N ASP A 69 16.74 6.45 -9.55
CA ASP A 69 15.74 5.49 -10.01
C ASP A 69 15.75 4.26 -9.08
N LEU A 70 14.64 4.02 -8.40
CA LEU A 70 14.49 2.95 -7.42
C LEU A 70 14.30 1.57 -8.05
N ASP A 71 13.95 1.51 -9.33
CA ASP A 71 13.83 0.25 -10.06
C ASP A 71 15.17 -0.23 -10.62
N ASN A 72 16.12 0.69 -10.83
CA ASN A 72 17.40 0.46 -11.51
C ASN A 72 18.61 0.97 -10.69
N ILE A 73 18.75 0.52 -9.45
CA ILE A 73 19.86 0.93 -8.58
C ILE A 73 21.14 0.15 -8.94
N HIS A 74 22.10 0.81 -9.58
CA HIS A 74 23.45 0.28 -9.81
C HIS A 74 24.48 0.99 -8.92
N LEU A 75 24.84 0.36 -7.80
CA LEU A 75 25.66 1.00 -6.76
C LEU A 75 27.08 1.34 -7.22
N ALA A 76 27.63 0.67 -8.24
CA ALA A 76 28.94 1.03 -8.79
C ALA A 76 28.97 2.42 -9.44
N GLU A 77 27.82 2.96 -9.82
CA GLU A 77 27.68 4.29 -10.43
C GLU A 77 27.34 5.39 -9.41
N VAL A 78 27.14 5.03 -8.14
CA VAL A 78 26.69 5.95 -7.08
C VAL A 78 27.83 6.22 -6.10
N SER A 79 28.20 7.50 -5.93
CA SER A 79 29.34 7.90 -5.10
C SER A 79 29.02 8.08 -3.60
N GLN A 80 27.77 8.42 -3.24
CA GLN A 80 27.38 8.78 -1.85
C GLN A 80 26.26 7.89 -1.27
N GLY A 81 26.04 6.71 -1.87
CA GLY A 81 24.91 5.84 -1.52
C GLY A 81 23.57 6.33 -2.04
N VAL A 82 22.53 5.52 -1.84
CA VAL A 82 21.17 5.80 -2.31
C VAL A 82 20.26 6.07 -1.11
N THR A 83 19.44 7.11 -1.20
CA THR A 83 18.45 7.45 -0.18
C THR A 83 17.08 7.64 -0.83
N ALA A 84 16.04 7.16 -0.17
CA ALA A 84 14.66 7.30 -0.59
C ALA A 84 13.76 7.53 0.62
N ASN A 85 12.84 8.48 0.50
CA ASN A 85 11.79 8.71 1.49
C ASN A 85 10.48 8.19 0.93
N PHE A 86 9.78 7.43 1.75
CA PHE A 86 8.46 6.90 1.45
C PHE A 86 7.43 7.48 2.41
N GLU A 87 6.21 7.63 1.93
CA GLU A 87 5.07 8.11 2.73
C GLU A 87 3.91 7.12 2.62
N LEU A 88 3.28 6.83 3.76
CA LEU A 88 1.98 6.18 3.80
C LEU A 88 0.94 7.21 3.36
N GLU A 89 0.62 7.22 2.07
CA GLU A 89 -0.29 8.21 1.52
C GLU A 89 -1.74 7.84 1.84
N TYR A 90 -2.13 6.58 1.73
CA TYR A 90 -3.50 6.16 2.05
C TYR A 90 -3.56 4.83 2.78
N ILE A 91 -4.72 4.62 3.41
CA ILE A 91 -5.18 3.32 3.89
C ILE A 91 -6.32 2.88 2.98
N PHE A 92 -6.35 1.62 2.59
CA PHE A 92 -7.42 1.05 1.80
C PHE A 92 -8.66 0.80 2.66
N ILE A 93 -9.81 1.17 2.11
CA ILE A 93 -11.12 0.68 2.52
C ILE A 93 -11.54 -0.33 1.46
N GLU A 94 -11.60 -1.58 1.86
CA GLU A 94 -11.97 -2.68 1.00
C GLU A 94 -13.20 -3.41 1.52
N GLY A 95 -13.91 -4.06 0.62
CA GLY A 95 -15.10 -4.81 0.97
C GLY A 95 -15.60 -5.66 -0.18
N HIS A 96 -16.64 -6.41 0.14
CA HIS A 96 -17.36 -7.25 -0.81
C HIS A 96 -18.84 -6.86 -0.76
N CYS A 97 -19.49 -6.78 -1.92
CA CYS A 97 -20.93 -6.57 -1.99
C CYS A 97 -21.61 -7.57 -2.94
N SER A 98 -22.85 -7.90 -2.65
CA SER A 98 -23.70 -8.75 -3.47
C SER A 98 -25.06 -8.07 -3.69
N ASP A 99 -25.66 -8.33 -4.85
CA ASP A 99 -27.06 -7.99 -5.09
C ASP A 99 -27.96 -8.92 -4.27
N LEU A 100 -28.90 -8.35 -3.53
CA LEU A 100 -29.83 -9.08 -2.67
C LEU A 100 -30.77 -10.01 -3.45
N VAL A 101 -31.10 -9.66 -4.71
CA VAL A 101 -32.06 -10.43 -5.51
C VAL A 101 -31.38 -11.65 -6.14
N SER A 102 -30.26 -11.43 -6.82
CA SER A 102 -29.54 -12.51 -7.53
C SER A 102 -28.51 -13.25 -6.67
N GLY A 103 -28.09 -12.67 -5.54
CA GLY A 103 -26.94 -13.12 -4.76
C GLY A 103 -25.60 -12.94 -5.47
N GLN A 104 -25.59 -12.38 -6.69
CA GLN A 104 -24.39 -12.21 -7.50
C GLN A 104 -23.70 -10.88 -7.21
N PRO A 105 -22.38 -10.79 -7.44
CA PRO A 105 -21.67 -9.51 -7.46
C PRO A 105 -22.32 -8.51 -8.44
N PRO A 106 -22.68 -7.28 -8.01
CA PRO A 106 -23.21 -6.24 -8.89
C PRO A 106 -22.06 -5.63 -9.70
N ARG A 107 -21.53 -6.38 -10.67
CA ARG A 107 -20.36 -6.01 -11.48
C ARG A 107 -20.57 -4.66 -12.16
N GLY A 108 -19.61 -3.76 -11.96
CA GLY A 108 -19.64 -2.43 -12.57
C GLY A 108 -20.50 -1.42 -11.81
N LEU A 109 -21.13 -1.80 -10.69
CA LEU A 109 -21.67 -0.85 -9.72
C LEU A 109 -20.57 0.13 -9.31
N GLN A 110 -20.86 1.42 -9.40
CA GLN A 110 -19.93 2.48 -9.06
C GLN A 110 -20.21 2.98 -7.64
N PHE A 111 -19.16 3.08 -6.83
CA PHE A 111 -19.22 3.73 -5.53
C PHE A 111 -18.45 5.04 -5.53
N THR A 112 -18.90 6.00 -4.73
CA THR A 112 -18.12 7.17 -4.32
C THR A 112 -17.91 7.17 -2.81
N LEU A 113 -16.75 7.67 -2.41
CA LEU A 113 -16.34 7.87 -1.03
C LEU A 113 -16.00 9.33 -0.81
N GLY A 114 -16.53 9.92 0.25
CA GLY A 114 -16.22 11.30 0.59
C GLY A 114 -16.76 11.72 1.94
N THR A 115 -16.72 13.02 2.18
CA THR A 115 -17.25 13.63 3.41
C THR A 115 -18.60 14.29 3.13
N LYS A 116 -19.28 14.76 4.17
CA LYS A 116 -20.52 15.55 3.99
C LYS A 116 -20.32 16.80 3.13
N ALA A 117 -19.13 17.42 3.20
CA ALA A 117 -18.79 18.62 2.44
C ALA A 117 -18.34 18.31 1.00
N LYS A 118 -17.65 17.18 0.79
CA LYS A 118 -17.16 16.73 -0.52
C LYS A 118 -17.48 15.24 -0.70
N PRO A 119 -18.69 14.88 -1.16
CA PRO A 119 -19.16 13.50 -1.21
C PRO A 119 -18.44 12.63 -2.25
N ASP A 120 -17.96 13.23 -3.34
CA ASP A 120 -17.31 12.51 -4.44
C ASP A 120 -15.80 12.77 -4.42
N THR A 121 -15.11 12.30 -3.38
CA THR A 121 -13.66 12.48 -3.24
C THR A 121 -12.88 11.38 -3.94
N PHE A 122 -13.31 10.14 -3.78
CA PHE A 122 -12.74 8.95 -4.43
C PHE A 122 -13.88 8.11 -5.03
N ASP A 123 -13.58 7.37 -6.08
CA ASP A 123 -14.52 6.49 -6.75
C ASP A 123 -13.88 5.15 -7.10
N THR A 124 -14.72 4.13 -7.20
CA THR A 124 -14.31 2.79 -7.61
C THR A 124 -15.47 2.03 -8.25
N ILE A 125 -15.16 0.88 -8.86
CA ILE A 125 -16.15 -0.05 -9.38
C ILE A 125 -16.09 -1.40 -8.67
N VAL A 126 -17.24 -2.04 -8.55
CA VAL A 126 -17.34 -3.41 -8.04
C VAL A 126 -16.86 -4.40 -9.09
N MET A 127 -15.89 -5.23 -8.69
CA MET A 127 -15.33 -6.29 -9.52
C MET A 127 -16.29 -7.49 -9.60
N ALA A 128 -16.22 -8.21 -10.72
CA ALA A 128 -17.01 -9.43 -10.94
C ALA A 128 -16.66 -10.54 -9.93
N ASN A 129 -15.38 -10.62 -9.54
CA ASN A 129 -14.89 -11.64 -8.63
C ASN A 129 -15.26 -11.26 -7.20
N LEU A 130 -16.16 -12.04 -6.59
CA LEU A 130 -16.59 -11.90 -5.20
C LEU A 130 -17.13 -10.51 -4.83
N GLY A 131 -17.50 -9.67 -5.81
CA GLY A 131 -18.02 -8.33 -5.56
C GLY A 131 -17.03 -7.41 -4.85
N TYR A 132 -15.73 -7.65 -5.04
CA TYR A 132 -14.69 -6.87 -4.38
C TYR A 132 -14.67 -5.42 -4.87
N PHE A 133 -14.51 -4.48 -3.96
CA PHE A 133 -14.21 -3.08 -4.25
C PHE A 133 -13.13 -2.58 -3.30
N GLN A 134 -12.33 -1.61 -3.77
CA GLN A 134 -11.27 -0.97 -2.99
C GLN A 134 -11.30 0.53 -3.25
N LEU A 135 -11.23 1.29 -2.16
CA LEU A 135 -11.13 2.75 -2.13
C LEU A 135 -9.93 3.14 -1.29
N LYS A 136 -9.39 4.33 -1.55
CA LYS A 136 -8.33 4.92 -0.73
C LYS A 136 -8.91 5.96 0.22
N ALA A 137 -8.38 6.03 1.44
CA ALA A 137 -8.83 6.95 2.47
C ALA A 137 -7.69 7.34 3.41
N PHE A 138 -7.89 8.43 4.13
CA PHE A 138 -7.10 8.79 5.30
C PHE A 138 -7.90 8.47 6.57
N PRO A 139 -7.27 8.38 7.76
CA PRO A 139 -8.00 8.26 9.02
C PRO A 139 -9.07 9.36 9.16
N GLY A 140 -10.33 8.97 9.35
CA GLY A 140 -11.44 9.91 9.40
C GLY A 140 -12.80 9.25 9.26
N SER A 141 -13.85 10.09 9.24
CA SER A 141 -15.23 9.67 8.99
C SER A 141 -15.57 9.87 7.52
N TRP A 142 -15.99 8.79 6.86
CA TRP A 142 -16.29 8.76 5.44
C TRP A 142 -17.71 8.26 5.19
N LEU A 143 -18.30 8.71 4.08
CA LEU A 143 -19.59 8.29 3.58
C LEU A 143 -19.37 7.56 2.26
N LEU A 144 -19.75 6.29 2.23
CA LEU A 144 -19.82 5.48 1.02
C LEU A 144 -21.21 5.63 0.40
N ARG A 145 -21.29 5.87 -0.91
CA ARG A 145 -22.54 6.05 -1.65
C ARG A 145 -22.47 5.38 -3.00
N VAL A 146 -23.63 4.99 -3.53
CA VAL A 146 -23.74 4.65 -4.96
C VAL A 146 -23.51 5.94 -5.75
N ARG A 147 -22.66 5.85 -6.78
CA ARG A 147 -22.37 7.00 -7.64
C ARG A 147 -23.62 7.40 -8.43
N HIS A 148 -23.88 8.70 -8.49
CA HIS A 148 -24.97 9.25 -9.29
C HIS A 148 -24.81 8.90 -10.79
N GLY A 149 -25.89 8.45 -11.42
CA GLY A 149 -25.97 8.07 -12.84
C GLY A 149 -26.60 6.69 -13.04
N ARG A 150 -25.99 5.84 -13.87
CA ARG A 150 -26.61 4.53 -14.15
C ARG A 150 -26.67 3.61 -12.93
N SER A 151 -25.78 3.83 -11.96
CA SER A 151 -25.70 2.98 -10.77
C SER A 151 -26.83 3.26 -9.77
N ASP A 152 -27.15 4.54 -9.50
CA ASP A 152 -28.24 4.90 -8.58
C ASP A 152 -29.63 4.74 -9.22
N ASP A 153 -29.74 4.70 -10.55
CA ASP A 153 -30.97 4.30 -11.25
C ASP A 153 -31.38 2.84 -10.97
N ILE A 154 -30.43 1.95 -10.65
CA ILE A 154 -30.63 0.49 -10.60
C ILE A 154 -30.45 -0.06 -9.17
N TYR A 155 -29.53 0.50 -8.41
CA TYR A 155 -29.11 -0.04 -7.13
C TYR A 155 -29.25 0.99 -6.00
N ASP A 156 -29.65 0.49 -4.83
CA ASP A 156 -29.58 1.20 -3.56
C ASP A 156 -28.85 0.33 -2.53
N ILE A 157 -28.23 0.97 -1.52
CA ILE A 157 -27.56 0.27 -0.43
C ILE A 157 -28.63 -0.08 0.62
N ALA A 158 -28.86 -1.37 0.85
CA ALA A 158 -29.75 -1.82 1.91
C ALA A 158 -29.19 -1.42 3.30
N LEU A 159 -30.06 -0.82 4.11
CA LEU A 159 -29.80 -0.47 5.52
C LEU A 159 -30.12 -1.65 6.45
#